data_AF-A0A380UAS2-F1
#
_entry.id   AF-A0A380UAS2-F1
#
_cell.length_a   1.000
_cell.length_b   1.000
_cell.length_c   1.000
_cell.angle_alpha   90.00
_cell.angle_beta   90.00
_cell.angle_gamma   90.00
#
_symmetry.space_group_name_H-M   'P 1'
#
loop_
_entity.id
_entity.type
_entity.pdbx_description
1 polymer ?
#
loop_
_entity_poly.entity_id
_entity_poly.type
_entity_poly.pdbx_seq_one_letter_code
_entity_poly.pdbx_strand_id
1 'polypeptide(L)' 'MAWVILIVAGLLEVVWTYAMKVSDGFTKLTPSILTLVFMVASFALLSYAMKTLPLGTAYTVWTGIGAIGWYFDFG' A
#
# COMPACT_ATOMS: atom_id res chain seq x y z
N MET A 1 11.89 3.33 14.24
CA MET A 1 11.80 2.28 13.19
C MET A 1 10.38 2.16 12.64
N ALA A 2 9.34 2.03 13.49
CA ALA A 2 7.94 1.87 13.06
C ALA A 2 7.42 2.91 12.06
N TRP A 3 7.79 4.19 12.24
CA TRP A 3 7.44 5.26 11.29
C TRP A 3 8.03 5.06 9.89
N VAL A 4 9.28 4.59 9.79
CA VAL A 4 9.91 4.29 8.49
C VAL A 4 9.18 3.11 7.84
N ILE A 5 8.87 2.07 8.61
CA ILE A 5 8.10 0.91 8.14
C ILE A 5 6.71 1.33 7.67
N LEU A 6 6.07 2.27 8.37
CA LEU A 6 4.76 2.80 7.99
C LEU A 6 4.81 3.59 6.69
N ILE A 7 5.84 4.42 6.49
CA ILE A 7 6.04 5.14 5.23
C ILE A 7 6.27 4.15 4.09
N VAL A 8 7.12 3.13 4.29
CA VAL A 8 7.36 2.08 3.30
C VAL A 8 6.08 1.31 3.00
N ALA A 9 5.27 0.98 4.02
CA ALA A 9 3.96 0.35 3.85
C ALA A 9 3.03 1.21 2.98
N GLY A 10 2.97 2.52 3.23
CA GLY A 10 2.19 3.45 2.41
C GLY A 10 2.68 3.54 0.96
N LEU A 11 4.00 3.54 0.74
CA LEU A 11 4.55 3.53 -0.63
C LEU A 11 4.24 2.23 -1.37
N LEU A 12 4.30 1.08 -0.68
CA LEU A 12 3.86 -0.19 -1.27
C LEU A 12 2.36 -0.16 -1.60
N GLU A 13 1.56 0.58 -0.84
CA GLU A 13 0.15 0.79 -1.13
C GLU A 13 -0.07 1.42 -2.50
N VAL A 14 0.68 2.48 -2.79
CA VAL A 14 0.65 3.15 -4.10
C VAL A 14 1.04 2.18 -5.22
N VAL A 15 2.08 1.37 -5.01
CA VAL A 15 2.55 0.41 -6.02
C VAL A 15 1.50 -0.66 -6.33
N TRP A 16 0.86 -1.27 -5.32
CA TRP A 16 -0.13 -2.32 -5.59
C TRP A 16 -1.44 -1.76 -6.14
N THR A 17 -1.86 -0.57 -5.72
CA THR A 17 -3.05 0.10 -6.28
C THR A 17 -2.84 0.48 -7.74
N TYR A 18 -1.65 0.95 -8.10
CA TYR A 18 -1.24 1.16 -9.49
C TYR A 18 -1.22 -0.15 -10.28
N ALA A 19 -0.57 -1.20 -9.76
CA ALA A 19 -0.52 -2.51 -10.42
C ALA A 19 -1.92 -3.10 -10.63
N MET A 20 -2.84 -2.90 -9.68
CA MET A 20 -4.23 -3.33 -9.78
C MET A 20 -4.95 -2.64 -10.95
N LYS A 21 -4.72 -1.35 -11.18
CA LYS A 21 -5.23 -0.63 -12.35
C LYS A 21 -4.71 -1.23 -13.66
N VAL A 22 -3.38 -1.40 -13.74
CA VAL A 22 -2.72 -1.91 -14.95
C VAL A 22 -3.11 -3.37 -15.25
N SER A 23 -3.57 -4.11 -14.23
CA SER A 23 -4.05 -5.48 -14.36
C SER A 23 -5.32 -5.64 -15.21
N ASP A 24 -6.05 -4.54 -15.49
CA ASP A 24 -7.27 -4.53 -16.28
C ASP A 24 -8.30 -5.53 -15.75
N GLY A 25 -8.71 -5.35 -14.48
CA GLY A 25 -9.62 -6.28 -13.80
C GLY A 25 -9.02 -7.65 -13.53
N PHE A 26 -7.71 -7.72 -13.26
CA PHE A 26 -6.94 -8.95 -13.07
C PHE A 26 -6.77 -9.84 -14.31
N THR A 27 -7.10 -9.34 -15.51
CA THR A 27 -6.96 -10.06 -16.78
C THR A 27 -5.49 -10.31 -17.15
N LYS A 28 -4.58 -9.40 -16.77
CA LYS A 28 -3.14 -9.54 -17.04
C LYS A 28 -2.43 -10.21 -15.87
N LEU A 29 -1.88 -11.41 -16.10
CA LEU A 29 -1.29 -12.25 -15.04
C LEU A 29 -0.14 -11.55 -14.27
N THR A 30 0.78 -10.90 -14.99
CA THR A 30 1.96 -10.25 -14.39
C THR A 30 1.60 -9.15 -13.39
N PRO A 31 0.83 -8.10 -13.76
CA PRO A 31 0.40 -7.07 -12.81
C PRO A 31 -0.54 -7.61 -11.72
N SER A 32 -1.33 -8.66 -11.97
CA SER A 32 -2.15 -9.33 -10.95
C SER A 32 -1.29 -9.94 -9.83
N ILE A 33 -0.24 -10.68 -10.19
CA ILE A 33 0.69 -11.26 -9.21
C ILE A 33 1.40 -10.14 -8.44
N LEU A 34 1.84 -9.09 -9.15
CA LEU A 34 2.50 -7.94 -8.55
C LEU A 34 1.60 -7.25 -7.51
N THR A 35 0.32 -7.07 -7.84
CA THR A 35 -0.71 -6.52 -6.95
C THR A 35 -0.80 -7.34 -5.67
N LEU A 36 -0.95 -8.65 -5.77
CA LEU A 36 -1.09 -9.52 -4.59
C LEU A 36 0.16 -9.50 -3.71
N VAL A 37 1.36 -9.56 -4.30
CA VAL A 37 2.63 -9.56 -3.56
C VAL A 37 2.81 -8.25 -2.79
N PHE A 38 2.63 -7.11 -3.46
CA PHE A 38 2.79 -5.80 -2.83
C PHE A 38 1.67 -5.46 -1.86
N MET A 39 0.45 -5.92 -2.11
CA MET A 39 -0.67 -5.79 -1.17
C MET A 39 -0.34 -6.52 0.13
N VAL A 40 0.05 -7.80 0.07
CA VAL A 40 0.41 -8.58 1.26
C VAL A 40 1.61 -7.95 1.98
N ALA A 41 2.64 -7.52 1.26
CA ALA A 41 3.80 -6.85 1.84
C ALA A 41 3.43 -5.54 2.55
N SER A 42 2.59 -4.70 1.92
CA SER A 42 2.06 -3.45 2.49
C SER A 42 1.32 -3.72 3.80
N PHE A 43 0.37 -4.65 3.80
CA PHE A 43 -0.40 -4.99 4.99
C PHE A 43 0.46 -5.62 6.09
N ALA A 44 1.46 -6.43 5.74
CA ALA A 44 2.38 -7.02 6.72
C ALA A 44 3.22 -5.94 7.41
N LEU A 45 3.74 -4.96 6.66
CA LEU A 45 4.50 -3.84 7.21
C LEU A 45 3.62 -2.92 8.07
N LEU A 46 2.38 -2.64 7.62
CA LEU A 46 1.40 -1.90 8.42
C LEU A 46 1.11 -2.62 9.75
N SER A 47 0.83 -3.92 9.70
CA SER A 47 0.62 -4.77 10.88
C SER A 47 1.81 -4.71 11.83
N TYR A 48 3.03 -4.75 11.29
CA TYR A 48 4.24 -4.62 12.10
C TYR A 48 4.38 -3.23 12.74
N ALA A 49 4.11 -2.15 12.01
CA ALA A 49 4.15 -0.79 12.54
C ALA A 49 3.11 -0.58 13.66
N MET A 50 1.92 -1.17 13.53
CA MET A 50 0.85 -1.13 14.53
C MET A 50 1.18 -1.86 15.84
N LYS A 51 2.24 -2.69 15.90
CA LYS A 51 2.72 -3.25 17.18
C LYS A 51 3.27 -2.20 18.13
N THR A 52 3.62 -1.03 17.60
CA THR A 52 4.23 0.08 18.37
C THR A 52 3.46 1.38 18.24
N LEU A 53 2.80 1.61 17.10
CA LEU A 53 1.97 2.78 16.86
C LEU A 53 0.50 2.50 17.14
N PRO A 54 -0.26 3.45 17.71
CA PRO A 54 -1.70 3.33 17.83
C PRO A 54 -2.35 3.09 16.47
N LEU A 55 -3.32 2.18 16.41
CA LEU A 55 -4.01 1.79 15.17
C LEU A 55 -4.57 3.01 14.42
N GLY A 56 -5.23 3.93 15.13
CA GLY A 56 -5.79 5.13 14.51
C GLY A 56 -4.75 5.99 13.81
N THR A 57 -3.59 6.20 14.44
CA THR A 57 -2.48 6.97 13.87
C THR A 57 -1.86 6.26 12.67
N ALA A 58 -1.54 4.97 12.82
CA ALA A 58 -0.92 4.19 11.77
C ALA A 58 -1.82 4.10 10.52
N TYR A 59 -3.10 3.78 10.72
CA TYR A 59 -4.06 3.62 9.62
C TYR A 59 -4.30 4.94 8.89
N THR A 60 -4.46 6.05 9.62
CA THR A 60 -4.69 7.38 9.01
C THR A 60 -3.50 7.82 8.14
N VAL A 61 -2.28 7.56 8.59
CA VAL A 61 -1.07 7.92 7.82
C VAL A 61 -0.91 7.00 6.62
N TRP A 62 -1.12 5.70 6.78
CA TRP A 62 -1.04 4.72 5.69
C TRP A 62 -2.03 5.07 4.57
N THR A 63 -3.32 5.20 4.89
CA THR A 63 -4.34 5.57 3.90
C THR A 63 -4.13 6.97 3.33
N GLY A 64 -3.58 7.90 4.11
CA GLY A 64 -3.21 9.23 3.62
C GLY A 64 -2.14 9.19 2.53
N ILE A 65 -1.11 8.35 2.70
CA ILE A 65 -0.08 8.14 1.67
C ILE A 65 -0.69 7.49 0.43
N GLY A 66 -1.52 6.45 0.61
CA GLY A 66 -2.24 5.79 -0.50
C GLY A 66 -3.13 6.75 -1.28
N ALA A 67 -3.87 7.62 -0.59
CA ALA A 67 -4.74 8.63 -1.21
C ALA A 67 -3.95 9.66 -2.03
N ILE A 68 -2.78 10.09 -1.53
CA ILE A 68 -1.89 10.99 -2.27
C ILE A 68 -1.37 10.28 -3.53
N GLY A 69 -0.88 9.05 -3.40
CA GLY A 69 -0.40 8.27 -4.53
C GLY A 69 -1.48 8.06 -5.60
N TRP A 70 -2.69 7.71 -5.17
CA TRP A 70 -3.85 7.63 -6.06
C TRP A 70 -4.09 8.94 -6.82
N TYR A 71 -4.08 10.09 -6.13
CA TYR A 71 -4.29 11.37 -6.79
C TYR A 71 -3.22 11.64 -7.88
N PHE A 72 -1.96 11.27 -7.65
CA PHE A 72 -0.90 11.43 -8.66
C PHE A 72 -0.97 10.42 -9.81
N ASP A 73 -1.42 9.19 -9.56
CA ASP A 73 -1.52 8.13 -10.58
C ASP A 73 -2.84 8.15 -11.39
N PHE A 74 -3.86 8.87 -10.92
CA PHE A 74 -5.22 8.85 -11.49
C PHE A 74 -5.85 10.24 -11.68
N GLY A 75 -5.26 11.30 -11.16
CA GLY A 75 -5.72 12.68 -11.33
C GLY A 75 -5.46 13.27 -12.71
#